data_AF-A0A6G0TDE2-F1
#
_entry.id   AF-A0A6G0TDE2-F1
#
_cell.length_a   1.000
_cell.length_b   1.000
_cell.length_c   1.000
_cell.angle_alpha   90.00
_cell.angle_beta   90.00
_cell.angle_gamma   90.00
#
_symmetry.space_group_name_H-M   'P 1'
#
loop_
_entity.id
_entity.type
_entity.pdbx_description
1 polymer ?
#
loop_
_entity_poly.entity_id
_entity_poly.type
_entity_poly.pdbx_seq_one_letter_code
_entity_poly.pdbx_strand_id
1 'polypeptide(L)'
;MFRNRVKHISWFVYESFTRTIGYRQARRAVKCSPNVRLPVVLSLSFPLFGYNKTNLTNNNELELAVNNDELVLEQKLIKADQLFLANKFEDVVQLLGEYKDKNNVQVLWRLSKAEYNMSLDENISKEKKKSLISSAHESIIKALSIDSNISEVHKWAAVLIDAYSNINLGVKEQLLKLETVKFHLQKALELNPKDPFLRYMIGYW
;
A
#
# COMPACT_ATOMS: atom_id res chain seq x y z
N MET A 1 -12.81 19.46 -28.60
CA MET A 1 -13.70 18.28 -28.36
C MET A 1 -13.15 17.41 -27.21
N PHE A 2 -12.85 17.99 -26.05
CA PHE A 2 -12.24 17.31 -24.89
C PHE A 2 -13.19 17.30 -23.69
N ARG A 3 -14.36 16.69 -23.86
CA ARG A 3 -15.38 16.59 -22.80
C ARG A 3 -15.64 15.10 -22.60
N ASN A 4 -15.37 14.57 -21.41
CA ASN A 4 -15.63 13.20 -20.91
C ASN A 4 -14.46 12.21 -20.67
N ARG A 5 -13.21 12.65 -20.42
CA ARG A 5 -12.15 11.71 -19.96
C ARG A 5 -12.14 11.40 -18.45
N VAL A 6 -12.85 12.17 -17.62
CA VAL A 6 -12.77 12.04 -16.15
C VAL A 6 -13.54 10.82 -15.63
N LYS A 7 -14.58 10.36 -16.33
CA LYS A 7 -15.38 9.20 -15.89
C LYS A 7 -14.66 7.85 -16.04
N HIS A 8 -13.67 7.77 -16.93
CA HIS A 8 -12.94 6.53 -17.19
C HIS A 8 -11.82 6.23 -16.17
N ILE A 9 -11.41 7.23 -15.38
CA ILE A 9 -10.31 7.12 -14.41
C ILE A 9 -10.74 6.29 -13.19
N SER A 10 -12.00 6.43 -12.75
CA SER A 10 -12.56 5.66 -11.62
C SER A 10 -12.74 4.17 -11.96
N TRP A 11 -13.10 3.86 -13.21
CA TRP A 11 -13.42 2.51 -13.64
C TRP A 11 -12.17 1.63 -13.86
N PHE A 12 -11.06 2.20 -14.33
CA PHE A 12 -9.87 1.40 -14.68
C PHE A 12 -8.93 1.11 -13.49
N VAL A 13 -8.82 2.01 -12.51
CA VAL A 13 -8.03 1.75 -11.29
C VAL A 13 -8.58 0.53 -10.53
N TYR A 14 -9.91 0.33 -10.58
CA TYR A 14 -10.60 -0.84 -10.02
C TYR A 14 -10.34 -2.16 -10.79
N GLU A 15 -10.20 -2.09 -12.13
CA GLU A 15 -10.06 -3.27 -12.98
C GLU A 15 -8.63 -3.85 -12.97
N SER A 16 -7.61 -3.00 -12.78
CA SER A 16 -6.21 -3.45 -12.68
C SER A 16 -5.88 -4.24 -11.40
N PHE A 17 -6.69 -4.13 -10.34
CA PHE A 17 -6.50 -4.88 -9.08
C PHE A 17 -7.34 -6.18 -9.00
N THR A 18 -8.38 -6.33 -9.82
CA THR A 18 -9.34 -7.45 -9.72
C THR A 18 -9.28 -8.47 -10.85
N ARG A 19 -8.41 -8.27 -11.87
CA ARG A 19 -8.06 -9.37 -12.78
C ARG A 19 -7.11 -10.34 -12.09
N THR A 20 -7.73 -11.21 -11.30
CA THR A 20 -7.26 -12.58 -11.09
C THR A 20 -6.64 -13.08 -12.40
N ILE A 21 -5.35 -13.38 -12.34
CA ILE A 21 -4.61 -14.05 -13.39
C ILE A 21 -5.22 -15.45 -13.49
N GLY A 22 -6.24 -15.59 -14.34
CA GLY A 22 -6.69 -16.88 -14.85
C GLY A 22 -5.57 -17.44 -15.70
N TYR A 23 -4.65 -18.16 -15.08
CA TYR A 23 -3.69 -19.01 -15.78
C TYR A 23 -4.47 -19.99 -16.66
N ARG A 24 -4.64 -19.69 -17.94
CA ARG A 24 -4.77 -20.75 -18.95
C ARG A 24 -3.39 -21.39 -19.09
N GLN A 25 -3.07 -22.33 -18.20
CA GLN A 25 -1.97 -23.25 -18.40
C GLN A 25 -2.29 -24.12 -19.62
N ALA A 26 -1.70 -23.79 -20.76
CA ALA A 26 -1.50 -24.75 -21.83
C ALA A 26 -0.52 -25.82 -21.30
N ARG A 27 -1.04 -26.99 -20.92
CA ARG A 27 -0.22 -28.16 -20.61
C ARG A 27 0.46 -28.62 -21.91
N ARG A 28 1.70 -28.21 -22.14
CA ARG A 28 2.62 -29.00 -22.98
C ARG A 28 3.22 -30.08 -22.09
N ALA A 29 2.80 -31.33 -22.32
CA ALA A 29 3.35 -32.50 -21.67
C ALA A 29 4.81 -32.69 -22.11
N VAL A 30 5.75 -32.47 -21.18
CA VAL A 30 7.14 -32.90 -21.34
C VAL A 30 7.23 -34.34 -20.82
N LYS A 31 7.61 -35.27 -21.70
CA LYS A 31 7.89 -36.68 -21.35
C LYS A 31 9.07 -36.73 -20.38
N CYS A 32 8.89 -37.32 -19.20
CA CYS A 32 9.98 -37.71 -18.32
C CYS A 32 10.54 -39.08 -18.74
N SER A 33 11.85 -39.18 -18.93
CA SER A 33 12.59 -40.44 -18.96
C SER A 33 13.09 -40.79 -17.55
N PRO A 34 13.08 -42.07 -17.13
CA PRO A 34 13.57 -42.45 -15.82
C PRO A 34 15.08 -42.71 -15.83
N ASN A 35 15.66 -42.63 -14.63
CA ASN A 35 16.98 -43.10 -14.19
C ASN A 35 17.91 -41.95 -13.76
N VAL A 36 18.14 -41.81 -12.45
CA VAL A 36 19.45 -42.03 -11.81
C VAL A 36 19.30 -41.96 -10.27
N ARG A 37 19.57 -43.10 -9.65
CA ARG A 37 20.18 -43.46 -8.35
C ARG A 37 20.41 -42.34 -7.30
N LEU A 38 19.82 -42.55 -6.11
CA LEU A 38 20.13 -41.85 -4.86
C LEU A 38 21.36 -42.47 -4.18
N PRO A 39 22.37 -41.68 -3.76
CA PRO A 39 23.33 -42.13 -2.75
C PRO A 39 22.83 -41.79 -1.33
N VAL A 40 23.10 -42.74 -0.44
CA VAL A 40 22.73 -42.78 0.97
C VAL A 40 23.84 -42.11 1.81
N VAL A 41 23.46 -41.72 3.04
CA VAL A 41 24.25 -41.56 4.27
C VAL A 41 24.96 -40.20 4.48
N LEU A 42 24.60 -39.48 5.56
CA LEU A 42 25.41 -39.37 6.80
C LEU A 42 24.80 -38.35 7.78
N SER A 43 24.36 -38.88 8.91
CA SER A 43 23.92 -38.18 10.12
C SER A 43 25.09 -37.42 10.76
N LEU A 44 24.96 -36.10 10.91
CA LEU A 44 25.83 -35.30 11.77
C LEU A 44 25.04 -34.91 13.02
N SER A 45 25.43 -35.52 14.14
CA SER A 45 25.03 -35.18 15.50
C SER A 45 25.61 -33.83 15.91
N PHE A 46 24.75 -32.84 16.20
CA PHE A 46 25.15 -31.57 16.79
C PHE A 46 25.24 -31.69 18.32
N PRO A 47 26.32 -31.19 18.96
CA PRO A 47 26.43 -31.20 20.42
C PRO A 47 25.46 -30.20 21.06
N LEU A 48 24.80 -30.64 22.14
CA LEU A 48 24.08 -29.75 23.07
C LEU A 48 25.08 -28.77 23.69
N PHE A 49 25.03 -27.51 23.26
CA PHE A 49 25.74 -26.41 23.91
C PHE A 49 24.87 -25.89 25.06
N GLY A 50 25.31 -26.13 26.29
CA GLY A 50 24.68 -25.62 27.51
C GLY A 50 24.86 -24.10 27.65
N TYR A 51 23.76 -23.38 27.85
CA TYR A 51 23.78 -21.94 28.08
C TYR A 51 23.66 -21.64 29.58
N ASN A 52 24.65 -20.93 30.12
CA ASN A 52 24.61 -20.37 31.47
C ASN A 52 23.68 -19.16 31.50
N LYS A 53 22.65 -19.23 32.36
CA LYS A 53 21.69 -18.15 32.59
C LYS A 53 22.36 -17.04 33.42
N THR A 54 22.78 -15.96 32.77
CA THR A 54 23.13 -14.70 33.44
C THR A 54 21.90 -13.83 33.59
N ASN A 55 21.69 -13.31 34.80
CA ASN A 55 20.57 -12.45 35.19
C ASN A 55 20.55 -11.15 34.37
N LEU A 56 19.49 -10.94 33.59
CA LEU A 56 19.20 -9.67 32.92
C LEU A 56 17.68 -9.53 32.71
N THR A 57 16.92 -9.36 33.79
CA THR A 57 15.44 -9.37 33.73
C THR A 57 14.80 -8.00 33.56
N ASN A 58 15.55 -6.89 33.70
CA ASN A 58 14.90 -5.56 33.73
C ASN A 58 14.89 -4.83 32.38
N ASN A 59 15.81 -5.14 31.45
CA ASN A 59 15.84 -4.53 30.11
C ASN A 59 14.91 -5.25 29.12
N ASN A 60 14.69 -6.54 29.32
CA ASN A 60 13.91 -7.37 28.40
C ASN A 60 12.40 -7.09 28.50
N GLU A 61 11.87 -6.68 29.65
CA GLU A 61 10.42 -6.47 29.84
C GLU A 61 9.90 -5.22 29.11
N LEU A 62 10.69 -4.14 29.05
CA LEU A 62 10.38 -2.94 28.27
C LEU A 62 10.51 -3.18 26.75
N GLU A 63 11.55 -3.90 26.32
CA GLU A 63 11.72 -4.26 24.90
C GLU A 63 10.65 -5.26 24.43
N LEU A 64 10.26 -6.23 25.27
CA LEU A 64 9.18 -7.17 24.94
C LEU A 64 7.81 -6.48 24.86
N ALA A 65 7.52 -5.50 25.73
CA ALA A 65 6.28 -4.74 25.67
C ALA A 65 6.18 -3.86 24.40
N VAL A 66 7.28 -3.19 24.03
CA VAL A 66 7.35 -2.39 22.78
C VAL A 66 7.23 -3.29 21.55
N ASN A 67 7.89 -4.45 21.55
CA ASN A 67 7.76 -5.43 20.47
C ASN A 67 6.32 -5.95 20.33
N ASN A 68 5.62 -6.18 21.45
CA ASN A 68 4.23 -6.64 21.40
C ASN A 68 3.29 -5.59 20.77
N ASP A 69 3.47 -4.31 21.08
CA ASP A 69 2.64 -3.24 20.52
C ASP A 69 2.89 -3.02 19.02
N GLU A 70 4.15 -3.11 18.58
CA GLU A 70 4.52 -3.04 17.15
C GLU A 70 3.98 -4.25 16.39
N LEU A 71 4.08 -5.47 16.94
CA LEU A 71 3.51 -6.68 16.36
C LEU A 71 1.97 -6.61 16.27
N VAL A 72 1.31 -6.07 17.29
CA VAL A 72 -0.15 -5.85 17.26
C VAL A 72 -0.52 -4.84 16.16
N LEU A 73 0.28 -3.80 15.98
CA LEU A 73 0.07 -2.84 14.89
C LEU A 73 0.27 -3.49 13.52
N GLU A 74 1.32 -4.28 13.31
CA GLU A 74 1.55 -5.02 12.07
C GLU A 74 0.38 -5.95 11.74
N GLN A 75 -0.15 -6.68 12.72
CA GLN A 75 -1.34 -7.51 12.53
C GLN A 75 -2.55 -6.69 12.10
N LYS A 76 -2.75 -5.50 12.69
CA LYS A 76 -3.81 -4.57 12.29
C LYS A 76 -3.60 -4.05 10.86
N LEU A 77 -2.36 -3.76 10.45
CA LEU A 77 -2.03 -3.34 9.08
C LEU A 77 -2.33 -4.45 8.06
N ILE A 78 -1.96 -5.70 8.36
CA ILE A 78 -2.27 -6.86 7.51
C ILE A 78 -3.78 -7.03 7.38
N LYS A 79 -4.53 -6.91 8.49
CA LYS A 79 -5.98 -6.97 8.47
C LYS A 79 -6.61 -5.83 7.67
N ALA A 80 -6.06 -4.61 7.76
CA ALA A 80 -6.49 -3.47 6.95
C ALA A 80 -6.28 -3.75 5.46
N ASP A 81 -5.14 -4.31 5.07
CA ASP A 81 -4.85 -4.67 3.68
C ASP A 81 -5.82 -5.75 3.16
N GLN A 82 -6.18 -6.74 4.00
CA GLN A 82 -7.20 -7.75 3.67
C GLN A 82 -8.60 -7.14 3.49
N LEU A 83 -9.02 -6.25 4.38
CA LEU A 83 -10.30 -5.54 4.29
C LEU A 83 -10.35 -4.64 3.05
N PHE A 84 -9.22 -4.00 2.71
CA PHE A 84 -9.09 -3.21 1.50
C PHE A 84 -9.32 -4.08 0.25
N LEU A 85 -8.70 -5.26 0.18
CA LEU A 85 -8.92 -6.22 -0.92
C LEU A 85 -10.36 -6.72 -1.00
N ALA A 86 -11.08 -6.76 0.13
CA ALA A 86 -12.50 -7.09 0.20
C ALA A 86 -13.44 -5.91 -0.13
N ASN A 87 -12.90 -4.78 -0.59
CA ASN A 87 -13.63 -3.52 -0.86
C ASN A 87 -14.36 -2.94 0.37
N LYS A 88 -13.95 -3.31 1.59
CA LYS A 88 -14.53 -2.81 2.85
C LYS A 88 -13.74 -1.62 3.37
N PHE A 89 -13.81 -0.50 2.65
CA PHE A 89 -12.98 0.68 2.96
C PHE A 89 -13.38 1.38 4.27
N GLU A 90 -14.68 1.38 4.61
CA GLU A 90 -15.18 1.97 5.86
C GLU A 90 -14.56 1.27 7.08
N ASP A 91 -14.51 -0.07 7.06
CA ASP A 91 -13.88 -0.88 8.11
C ASP A 91 -12.39 -0.58 8.25
N VAL A 92 -11.69 -0.30 7.14
CA VAL A 92 -10.27 0.09 7.14
C VAL A 92 -10.08 1.43 7.84
N VAL A 93 -10.90 2.42 7.49
CA VAL A 93 -10.83 3.76 8.10
C VAL A 93 -11.17 3.68 9.60
N GLN A 94 -12.15 2.87 10.00
CA GLN A 94 -12.48 2.66 11.40
C GLN A 94 -11.31 2.01 12.16
N LEU A 95 -10.71 0.96 11.59
CA LEU A 95 -9.64 0.19 12.24
C LEU A 95 -8.33 0.99 12.37
N LEU A 96 -7.97 1.76 11.33
CA LEU A 96 -6.74 2.56 11.30
C LEU A 96 -6.93 3.96 11.89
N GLY A 97 -8.17 4.44 12.01
CA GLY A 97 -8.49 5.76 12.55
C GLY A 97 -7.97 5.98 13.97
N GLU A 98 -8.00 4.93 14.81
CA GLU A 98 -7.44 4.94 16.17
C GLU A 98 -5.93 5.24 16.21
N TYR A 99 -5.22 5.02 15.10
CA TYR A 99 -3.77 5.15 14.99
C TYR A 99 -3.35 6.40 14.20
N LYS A 100 -4.30 7.22 13.74
CA LYS A 100 -4.03 8.43 12.96
C LYS A 100 -3.13 9.42 13.70
N ASP A 101 -3.33 9.54 15.02
CA ASP A 101 -2.57 10.48 15.87
C ASP A 101 -1.17 10.00 16.23
N LYS A 102 -0.86 8.71 16.00
CA LYS A 102 0.45 8.13 16.31
C LYS A 102 1.51 8.42 15.24
N ASN A 103 1.14 9.16 14.18
CA ASN A 103 2.04 9.58 13.09
C ASN A 103 2.83 8.42 12.46
N ASN A 104 2.28 7.20 12.42
CA ASN A 104 2.94 6.10 11.74
C ASN A 104 2.69 6.20 10.23
N VAL A 105 3.77 6.30 9.46
CA VAL A 105 3.73 6.43 8.00
C VAL A 105 2.93 5.30 7.34
N GLN A 106 3.10 4.06 7.82
CA GLN A 106 2.42 2.87 7.28
C GLN A 106 0.90 2.92 7.47
N VAL A 107 0.44 3.56 8.54
CA VAL A 107 -0.98 3.78 8.82
C VAL A 107 -1.49 4.91 7.94
N LEU A 108 -0.76 6.03 7.89
CA LEU A 108 -1.21 7.25 7.20
C LEU A 108 -1.50 7.01 5.72
N TRP A 109 -0.58 6.38 4.97
CA TRP A 109 -0.83 6.18 3.53
C TRP A 109 -1.94 5.17 3.25
N ARG A 110 -2.12 4.14 4.10
CA ARG A 110 -3.22 3.18 3.99
C ARG A 110 -4.58 3.81 4.29
N LEU A 111 -4.62 4.66 5.31
CA LEU A 111 -5.80 5.42 5.68
C LEU A 111 -6.19 6.39 4.56
N SER A 112 -5.22 7.18 4.04
CA SER A 112 -5.44 8.06 2.89
C SER A 112 -5.95 7.30 1.66
N LYS A 113 -5.36 6.13 1.38
CA LYS A 113 -5.79 5.24 0.30
C LYS A 113 -7.24 4.78 0.49
N ALA A 114 -7.61 4.35 1.69
CA ALA A 114 -8.98 3.91 1.98
C ALA A 114 -10.00 5.06 1.84
N GLU A 115 -9.71 6.23 2.42
CA GLU A 115 -10.55 7.44 2.30
C GLU A 115 -10.73 7.87 0.84
N TYR A 116 -9.66 7.82 0.03
CA TYR A 116 -9.74 8.09 -1.41
C TYR A 116 -10.65 7.10 -2.12
N ASN A 117 -10.51 5.79 -1.86
CA ASN A 117 -11.36 4.78 -2.49
C ASN A 117 -12.83 4.90 -2.08
N MET A 118 -13.11 5.29 -0.83
CA MET A 118 -14.47 5.68 -0.42
C MET A 118 -15.00 6.85 -1.24
N SER A 119 -14.16 7.86 -1.51
CA SER A 119 -14.55 9.05 -2.29
C SER A 119 -14.91 8.79 -3.76
N LEU A 120 -14.58 7.59 -4.28
CA LEU A 120 -14.90 7.16 -5.64
C LEU A 120 -16.33 6.62 -5.76
N ASP A 121 -17.00 6.28 -4.66
CA ASP A 121 -18.39 5.83 -4.69
C ASP A 121 -19.31 6.95 -5.20
N GLU A 122 -20.12 6.63 -6.21
CA GLU A 122 -21.04 7.55 -6.85
C GLU A 122 -22.23 7.90 -5.96
N ASN A 123 -22.52 7.07 -4.95
CA ASN A 123 -23.64 7.26 -4.03
C ASN A 123 -23.36 8.31 -2.94
N ILE A 124 -22.13 8.81 -2.83
CA ILE A 124 -21.72 9.75 -1.79
C ILE A 124 -21.98 11.20 -2.20
N SER A 125 -22.41 12.02 -1.24
CA SER A 125 -22.62 13.46 -1.46
C SER A 125 -21.32 14.18 -1.85
N LYS A 126 -21.42 15.23 -2.67
CA LYS A 126 -20.26 16.03 -3.09
C LYS A 126 -19.49 16.61 -1.89
N GLU A 127 -20.18 16.95 -0.81
CA GLU A 127 -19.58 17.47 0.42
C GLU A 127 -18.79 16.40 1.16
N LYS A 128 -19.36 15.19 1.32
CA LYS A 128 -18.65 14.06 1.94
C LYS A 128 -17.44 13.64 1.09
N LYS A 129 -17.55 13.67 -0.24
CA LYS A 129 -16.43 13.44 -1.15
C LYS A 129 -15.29 14.45 -0.94
N LYS A 130 -15.61 15.74 -0.87
CA LYS A 130 -14.63 16.80 -0.57
C LYS A 130 -13.96 16.59 0.79
N SER A 131 -14.74 16.25 1.81
CA SER A 131 -14.23 15.98 3.16
C SER A 131 -13.24 14.81 3.17
N LEU A 132 -13.61 13.68 2.55
CA LEU A 132 -12.76 12.50 2.46
C LEU A 132 -11.42 12.80 1.76
N ILE A 133 -11.46 13.51 0.64
CA ILE A 133 -10.25 13.83 -0.13
C ILE A 133 -9.37 14.83 0.60
N SER A 134 -9.94 15.82 1.28
CA SER A 134 -9.18 16.73 2.14
C SER A 134 -8.49 15.98 3.28
N SER A 135 -9.20 15.11 4.00
CA SER A 135 -8.63 14.29 5.08
C SER A 135 -7.50 13.38 4.58
N ALA A 136 -7.70 12.75 3.41
CA ALA A 136 -6.72 11.86 2.81
C ALA A 136 -5.46 12.62 2.38
N HIS A 137 -5.65 13.80 1.79
CA HIS A 137 -4.57 14.70 1.38
C HIS A 137 -3.76 15.20 2.58
N GLU A 138 -4.40 15.62 3.67
CA GLU A 138 -3.68 16.01 4.89
C GLU A 138 -2.84 14.86 5.45
N SER A 139 -3.42 13.66 5.48
CA SER A 139 -2.76 12.46 6.00
C SER A 139 -1.55 12.06 5.16
N ILE A 140 -1.61 12.19 3.81
CA ILE A 140 -0.48 11.83 2.95
C ILE A 140 0.64 12.88 2.95
N ILE A 141 0.31 14.16 3.08
CA ILE A 141 1.30 15.24 3.24
C ILE A 141 2.06 15.07 4.56
N LYS A 142 1.34 14.70 5.64
CA LYS A 142 1.98 14.32 6.91
C LYS A 142 2.90 13.12 6.73
N ALA A 143 2.46 12.07 6.04
CA ALA A 143 3.30 10.89 5.76
C ALA A 143 4.60 11.27 5.02
N LEU A 144 4.51 12.11 3.97
CA LEU A 144 5.68 12.62 3.24
C LEU A 144 6.66 13.41 4.11
N SER A 145 6.14 14.17 5.09
CA SER A 145 6.98 14.96 6.01
C SER A 145 7.75 14.09 7.02
N ILE A 146 7.24 12.89 7.32
CA ILE A 146 7.84 11.97 8.28
C ILE A 146 8.85 11.06 7.57
N ASP A 147 8.45 10.40 6.49
CA ASP A 147 9.34 9.57 5.68
C ASP A 147 8.98 9.66 4.20
N SER A 148 9.94 10.15 3.41
CA SER A 148 9.84 10.26 1.95
C SER A 148 10.53 9.11 1.21
N ASN A 149 11.15 8.16 1.92
CA ASN A 149 11.83 7.03 1.28
C ASN A 149 10.90 5.85 0.97
N ILE A 150 9.59 6.01 1.17
CA ILE A 150 8.59 4.97 0.92
C ILE A 150 7.90 5.20 -0.43
N SER A 151 8.05 4.24 -1.35
CA SER A 151 7.44 4.29 -2.68
C SER A 151 5.91 4.47 -2.64
N GLU A 152 5.22 3.76 -1.73
CA GLU A 152 3.76 3.86 -1.57
C GLU A 152 3.31 5.27 -1.17
N VAL A 153 4.07 5.97 -0.33
CA VAL A 153 3.74 7.33 0.09
C VAL A 153 3.78 8.27 -1.12
N HIS A 154 4.84 8.20 -1.92
CA HIS A 154 4.95 8.99 -3.15
C HIS A 154 3.86 8.64 -4.18
N LYS A 155 3.53 7.35 -4.32
CA LYS A 155 2.46 6.86 -5.20
C LYS A 155 1.11 7.47 -4.82
N TRP A 156 0.71 7.34 -3.56
CA TRP A 156 -0.58 7.86 -3.08
C TRP A 156 -0.58 9.39 -3.01
N ALA A 157 0.57 10.03 -2.74
CA ALA A 157 0.69 11.49 -2.81
C ALA A 157 0.39 12.03 -4.21
N ALA A 158 0.93 11.41 -5.26
CA ALA A 158 0.63 11.80 -6.64
C ALA A 158 -0.88 11.75 -6.95
N VAL A 159 -1.54 10.65 -6.57
CA VAL A 159 -2.99 10.47 -6.77
C VAL A 159 -3.81 11.49 -5.98
N LEU A 160 -3.44 11.74 -4.72
CA LEU A 160 -4.19 12.60 -3.82
C LEU A 160 -3.99 14.09 -4.10
N ILE A 161 -2.79 14.52 -4.47
CA ILE A 161 -2.52 15.91 -4.89
C ILE A 161 -3.36 16.24 -6.14
N ASP A 162 -3.42 15.31 -7.10
CA ASP A 162 -4.27 15.47 -8.28
C ASP A 162 -5.76 15.52 -7.94
N ALA A 163 -6.24 14.58 -7.12
CA ALA A 163 -7.64 14.51 -6.73
C ALA A 163 -8.07 15.75 -5.92
N TYR A 164 -7.25 16.18 -4.97
CA TYR A 164 -7.47 17.36 -4.13
C TYR A 164 -7.52 18.63 -4.97
N SER A 165 -6.54 18.83 -5.85
CA SER A 165 -6.49 20.01 -6.71
C SER A 165 -7.70 20.09 -7.65
N ASN A 166 -8.14 18.98 -8.24
CA ASN A 166 -9.34 18.95 -9.08
C ASN A 166 -10.62 19.31 -8.30
N ILE A 167 -10.79 18.75 -7.10
CA ILE A 167 -12.08 18.79 -6.37
C ILE A 167 -12.23 20.02 -5.47
N ASN A 168 -11.14 20.50 -4.88
CA ASN A 168 -11.17 21.61 -3.94
C ASN A 168 -10.88 22.96 -4.63
N LEU A 169 -9.95 22.95 -5.60
CA LEU A 169 -9.39 24.16 -6.20
C LEU A 169 -9.83 24.36 -7.66
N GLY A 170 -10.00 23.26 -8.39
CA GLY A 170 -10.47 23.21 -9.77
C GLY A 170 -9.38 22.85 -10.78
N VAL A 171 -9.81 22.67 -12.04
CA VAL A 171 -8.99 22.12 -13.13
C VAL A 171 -7.75 22.98 -13.45
N LYS A 172 -7.84 24.31 -13.29
CA LYS A 172 -6.69 25.19 -13.53
C LYS A 172 -5.54 24.91 -12.57
N GLU A 173 -5.87 24.74 -11.29
CA GLU A 173 -4.85 24.45 -10.27
C GLU A 173 -4.34 23.02 -10.39
N GLN A 174 -5.20 22.07 -10.76
CA GLN A 174 -4.78 20.71 -11.11
C GLN A 174 -3.71 20.70 -12.20
N LEU A 175 -3.88 21.51 -13.25
CA LEU A 175 -2.90 21.63 -14.33
C LEU A 175 -1.53 22.12 -13.83
N LEU A 176 -1.52 23.09 -12.91
CA LEU A 176 -0.28 23.60 -12.31
C LEU A 176 0.42 22.56 -11.42
N LYS A 177 -0.33 21.61 -10.86
CA LYS A 177 0.20 20.55 -9.98
C LYS A 177 0.70 19.33 -10.74
N LEU A 178 0.49 19.22 -12.05
CA LEU A 178 0.92 18.06 -12.83
C LEU A 178 2.42 17.80 -12.76
N GLU A 179 3.24 18.84 -12.76
CA GLU A 179 4.70 18.70 -12.61
C GLU A 179 5.07 18.08 -11.26
N THR A 180 4.38 18.50 -10.19
CA THR A 180 4.54 17.94 -8.84
C THR A 180 4.08 16.48 -8.80
N VAL A 181 2.93 16.16 -9.41
CA VAL A 181 2.40 14.79 -9.51
C VAL A 181 3.40 13.89 -10.24
N LYS A 182 3.92 14.34 -11.39
CA LYS A 182 4.92 13.62 -12.17
C LYS A 182 6.21 13.37 -11.38
N PHE A 183 6.68 14.38 -10.65
CA PHE A 183 7.84 14.24 -9.76
C PHE A 183 7.64 13.13 -8.72
N HIS A 184 6.48 13.10 -8.04
CA HIS A 184 6.20 12.06 -7.05
C HIS A 184 6.11 10.67 -7.69
N LEU A 185 5.53 10.54 -8.89
CA LEU A 185 5.49 9.25 -9.59
C LEU A 185 6.89 8.75 -10.00
N GLN A 186 7.75 9.65 -10.50
CA GLN A 186 9.13 9.31 -10.84
C GLN A 186 9.92 8.88 -9.60
N LYS A 187 9.79 9.61 -8.48
CA LYS A 187 10.39 9.23 -7.20
C LYS A 187 9.88 7.89 -6.69
N ALA A 188 8.58 7.63 -6.78
CA ALA A 188 8.02 6.34 -6.43
C ALA A 188 8.61 5.21 -7.27
N LEU A 189 8.85 5.44 -8.58
CA LEU A 189 9.42 4.46 -9.50
C LEU A 189 10.91 4.22 -9.22
N GLU A 190 11.67 5.26 -8.86
CA GLU A 190 13.05 5.14 -8.41
C GLU A 190 13.15 4.23 -7.16
N LEU A 191 12.23 4.42 -6.20
CA LEU A 191 12.18 3.63 -4.97
C LEU A 191 11.67 2.19 -5.20
N ASN A 192 10.72 2.00 -6.11
CA ASN A 192 10.18 0.67 -6.47
C ASN A 192 10.05 0.52 -8.00
N PRO A 193 11.13 0.11 -8.69
CA PRO A 193 11.15 0.03 -10.15
C PRO A 193 10.32 -1.14 -10.70
N LYS A 194 9.91 -2.09 -9.84
CA LYS A 194 9.16 -3.29 -10.24
C LYS A 194 7.64 -3.09 -10.24
N ASP A 195 7.17 -1.95 -9.76
CA ASP A 195 5.74 -1.68 -9.66
C ASP A 195 5.10 -1.44 -11.05
N PRO A 196 4.17 -2.30 -11.50
CA PRO A 196 3.48 -2.11 -12.77
C PRO A 196 2.57 -0.88 -12.77
N PHE A 197 2.00 -0.50 -11.62
CA PHE A 197 1.10 0.65 -11.52
C PHE A 197 1.83 1.96 -11.82
N LEU A 198 3.02 2.14 -11.25
CA LEU A 198 3.81 3.36 -11.46
C LEU A 198 4.23 3.54 -12.92
N ARG A 199 4.63 2.46 -13.60
CA ARG A 199 4.96 2.49 -15.03
C ARG A 199 3.76 2.87 -15.89
N TYR A 200 2.58 2.31 -15.59
CA TYR A 200 1.34 2.66 -16.27
C TYR A 200 0.99 4.14 -16.05
N MET A 201 1.02 4.60 -14.79
CA MET A 201 0.67 5.98 -14.45
C MET A 201 1.59 6.97 -15.15
N ILE A 202 2.90 6.76 -15.14
CA ILE A 202 3.86 7.66 -15.82
C ILE A 202 3.60 7.77 -17.32
N GLY A 203 3.14 6.69 -17.98
CA GLY A 203 2.77 6.74 -19.40
C GLY A 203 1.40 7.36 -19.67
N TYR A 204 0.54 7.40 -18.65
CA TYR A 204 -0.79 8.02 -18.72
C TYR A 204 -0.73 9.54 -18.55
N TRP A 205 0.19 10.04 -17.72
CA TRP A 205 0.45 11.45 -17.45
C TRP A 205 1.30 12.13 -18.53
#